data_AF-A0A960M3A3-F1
#
_entry.id   AF-A0A960M3A3-F1
#
_cell.length_a   1.000
_cell.length_b   1.000
_cell.length_c   1.000
_cell.angle_alpha   90.00
_cell.angle_beta   90.00
_cell.angle_gamma   90.00
#
_symmetry.space_group_name_H-M   'P 1'
#
loop_
_entity.id
_entity.type
_entity.pdbx_description
1 polymer ?
#
loop_
_entity_poly.entity_id
_entity_poly.type
_entity_poly.pdbx_seq_one_letter_code
_entity_poly.pdbx_strand_id
1 'polypeptide(L)'
;MKKYLLVPFLATALALPLVGNEEIAQSEPVQAEQIASPKQKMIDEVLADYQAGRYNTFLKKSDDEYRDAEKKWKNNELLEQRKKLSSMVHDYGIDKTDEFKQKIAALHHAQDQELIEIALNHPNEKISREVRDMVFFCPNKQEEESIEFIHNLSLKFKGDGVTPIENKLIQIDTEFWLKSLSLEIANAQSKMDEGTFQKRYLVLQIEKIKQMKEACQGDLVDVKVKRFVDTASTVLPKVYASASTRKHLMALGKGKITPQTPAEKELQAVMIKYLEKEEALTQKFFPANPS
;
A
#
# COMPACT_ATOMS: atom_id res chain seq x y z
N MET A 1 -12.89 -30.06 -2.87
CA MET A 1 -12.62 -28.73 -3.45
C MET A 1 -11.96 -27.84 -2.40
N LYS A 2 -10.63 -27.85 -2.32
CA LYS A 2 -9.87 -26.95 -1.44
C LYS A 2 -9.62 -25.66 -2.21
N LYS A 3 -10.34 -24.59 -1.86
CA LYS A 3 -10.13 -23.25 -2.40
C LYS A 3 -8.83 -22.70 -1.81
N TYR A 4 -7.79 -22.60 -2.63
CA TYR A 4 -6.58 -21.85 -2.31
C TYR A 4 -6.95 -20.36 -2.27
N LEU A 5 -7.34 -19.88 -1.08
CA LEU A 5 -7.51 -18.45 -0.84
C LEU A 5 -6.14 -17.78 -0.79
N LEU A 6 -5.91 -16.89 -1.75
CA LEU A 6 -5.27 -15.58 -1.53
C LEU A 6 -3.86 -15.58 -0.94
N VAL A 7 -2.89 -16.11 -1.68
CA VAL A 7 -1.46 -15.81 -1.45
C VAL A 7 -0.76 -15.04 -2.58
N PRO A 8 -1.25 -14.87 -3.83
CA PRO A 8 -0.47 -14.14 -4.83
C PRO A 8 -0.71 -12.62 -4.89
N PHE A 9 -1.62 -12.04 -4.08
CA PHE A 9 -1.93 -10.61 -4.16
C PHE A 9 -1.08 -9.69 -3.27
N LEU A 10 -0.29 -10.24 -2.33
CA LEU A 10 0.56 -9.43 -1.45
C LEU A 10 1.91 -9.09 -2.07
N ALA A 11 2.47 -9.94 -2.95
CA ALA A 11 3.79 -9.71 -3.52
C ALA A 11 3.83 -8.57 -4.56
N THR A 12 2.73 -8.29 -5.27
CA THR A 12 2.71 -7.28 -6.35
C THR A 12 2.42 -5.85 -5.87
N ALA A 13 1.97 -5.68 -4.62
CA ALA A 13 1.75 -4.36 -4.04
C ALA A 13 2.99 -3.81 -3.29
N LEU A 14 4.06 -4.60 -3.14
CA LEU A 14 5.14 -4.34 -2.17
C LEU A 14 6.53 -4.17 -2.74
N ALA A 15 6.74 -4.36 -4.05
CA ALA A 15 8.00 -3.93 -4.64
C ALA A 15 7.95 -2.42 -4.88
N LEU A 16 8.13 -1.67 -3.79
CA LEU A 16 8.84 -0.40 -3.87
C LEU A 16 10.15 -0.69 -4.63
N PRO A 17 10.54 0.15 -5.59
CA PRO A 17 11.81 -0.03 -6.28
C PRO A 17 12.93 0.06 -5.25
N LEU A 18 13.44 -1.09 -4.81
CA LEU A 18 14.68 -1.20 -4.05
C LEU A 18 15.79 -0.72 -5.00
N VAL A 19 16.18 0.55 -4.86
CA VAL A 19 17.32 1.08 -5.61
C VAL A 19 18.59 0.59 -4.93
N GLY A 20 19.28 -0.34 -5.60
CA GLY A 20 20.70 -0.56 -5.36
C GLY A 20 21.46 0.72 -5.74
N ASN A 21 22.36 1.15 -4.86
CA ASN A 21 23.26 2.28 -5.08
C ASN A 21 23.95 2.17 -6.45
N GLU A 22 23.51 2.95 -7.42
CA GLU A 22 24.36 3.43 -8.51
C GLU A 22 24.26 4.96 -8.54
N GLU A 23 25.43 5.61 -8.55
CA GLU A 23 25.57 7.06 -8.61
C GLU A 23 24.87 7.60 -9.87
N ILE A 24 23.67 8.17 -9.72
CA ILE A 24 23.02 8.91 -10.79
C ILE A 24 23.58 10.33 -10.79
N ALA A 25 24.25 10.66 -11.90
CA ALA A 25 24.73 11.99 -12.22
C ALA A 25 23.64 13.05 -11.99
N GLN A 26 24.00 14.09 -11.24
CA GLN A 26 23.19 15.28 -10.99
C GLN A 26 22.81 15.93 -12.32
N SER A 27 21.53 15.83 -12.70
CA SER A 27 20.91 16.73 -13.67
C SER A 27 20.03 17.71 -12.89
N GLU A 28 20.23 19.00 -13.14
CA GLU A 28 19.58 20.11 -12.44
C GLU A 28 18.03 20.03 -12.54
N PRO A 29 17.29 20.37 -11.47
CA PRO A 29 15.85 20.32 -11.49
C PRO A 29 15.31 21.53 -12.27
N VAL A 30 14.72 21.26 -13.45
CA VAL A 30 13.88 22.24 -14.14
C VAL A 30 12.68 22.53 -13.24
N GLN A 31 12.64 23.73 -12.66
CA GLN A 31 11.50 24.27 -11.90
C GLN A 31 10.33 24.52 -12.85
N ALA A 32 9.60 23.46 -13.21
CA ALA A 32 8.20 23.59 -13.62
C ALA A 32 7.37 23.66 -12.34
N GLU A 33 6.47 24.65 -12.21
CA GLU A 33 5.48 24.70 -11.14
C GLU A 33 4.77 23.34 -11.05
N GLN A 34 5.11 22.55 -10.03
CA GLN A 34 4.52 21.24 -9.78
C GLN A 34 3.07 21.42 -9.34
N ILE A 35 2.15 21.49 -10.31
CA ILE A 35 0.72 21.36 -10.04
C ILE A 35 0.49 19.93 -9.56
N ALA A 36 0.19 19.76 -8.26
CA ALA A 36 -0.07 18.47 -7.64
C ALA A 36 -1.03 17.60 -8.47
N SER A 37 -0.70 16.31 -8.64
CA SER A 37 -1.58 15.37 -9.32
C SER A 37 -2.94 15.24 -8.62
N PRO A 38 -4.02 14.84 -9.31
CA PRO A 38 -5.33 14.74 -8.66
C PRO A 38 -5.39 13.72 -7.51
N LYS A 39 -4.54 12.69 -7.52
CA LYS A 39 -4.39 11.78 -6.37
C LYS A 39 -3.75 12.47 -5.18
N GLN A 40 -2.67 13.23 -5.40
CA GLN A 40 -2.08 14.06 -4.35
C GLN A 40 -3.09 15.08 -3.82
N LYS A 41 -3.84 15.76 -4.70
CA LYS A 41 -4.91 16.69 -4.29
C LYS A 41 -6.00 16.04 -3.45
N MET A 42 -6.43 14.82 -3.79
CA MET A 42 -7.42 14.08 -2.99
C MET A 42 -6.87 13.76 -1.59
N ILE A 43 -5.59 13.40 -1.49
CA ILE A 43 -4.94 13.13 -0.21
C ILE A 43 -4.81 14.40 0.62
N ASP A 44 -4.39 15.50 0.00
CA ASP A 44 -4.30 16.81 0.66
C ASP A 44 -5.67 17.30 1.15
N GLU A 45 -6.72 17.12 0.34
CA GLU A 45 -8.11 17.41 0.72
C GLU A 45 -8.54 16.58 1.93
N VAL A 46 -8.29 15.26 1.90
CA VAL A 46 -8.63 14.36 3.01
C VAL A 46 -7.87 14.72 4.27
N LEU A 47 -6.58 15.06 4.17
CA LEU A 47 -5.77 15.50 5.32
C LEU A 47 -6.32 16.79 5.93
N ALA A 48 -6.66 17.78 5.10
CA ALA A 48 -7.24 19.04 5.57
C ALA A 48 -8.60 18.82 6.24
N ASP A 49 -9.49 18.03 5.60
CA ASP A 49 -10.80 17.69 6.14
C ASP A 49 -10.71 16.87 7.45
N TYR A 50 -9.73 15.97 7.53
CA TYR A 50 -9.43 15.19 8.73
C TYR A 50 -8.96 16.08 9.88
N GLN A 51 -8.02 17.00 9.63
CA GLN A 51 -7.56 17.97 10.62
C GLN A 51 -8.67 18.92 11.08
N ALA A 52 -9.59 19.27 10.18
CA ALA A 52 -10.79 20.05 10.49
C ALA A 52 -11.89 19.25 11.22
N GLY A 53 -11.66 17.95 11.50
CA GLY A 53 -12.61 17.10 12.23
C GLY A 53 -13.84 16.68 11.43
N ARG A 54 -13.86 16.86 10.10
CA ARG A 54 -15.02 16.55 9.25
C ARG A 54 -15.34 15.05 9.20
N TYR A 55 -14.38 14.19 9.51
CA TYR A 55 -14.55 12.74 9.58
C TYR A 55 -14.88 12.21 10.97
N ASN A 56 -15.03 13.06 12.00
CA ASN A 56 -15.25 12.62 13.38
C ASN A 56 -16.48 11.71 13.54
N THR A 57 -17.59 12.02 12.87
CA THR A 57 -18.79 11.18 12.89
C THR A 57 -18.55 9.81 12.25
N PHE A 58 -17.79 9.77 11.15
CA PHE A 58 -17.42 8.52 10.49
C PHE A 58 -16.51 7.67 11.38
N LEU A 59 -15.45 8.26 11.94
CA LEU A 59 -14.51 7.58 12.83
C LEU A 59 -15.21 7.02 14.07
N LYS A 60 -16.02 7.84 14.74
CA LYS A 60 -16.79 7.41 15.91
C LYS A 60 -17.71 6.24 15.59
N LYS A 61 -18.44 6.31 14.47
CA LYS A 61 -19.29 5.20 14.03
C LYS A 61 -18.48 3.94 13.77
N SER A 62 -17.33 4.06 13.10
CA SER A 62 -16.43 2.94 12.83
C SER A 62 -15.88 2.31 14.12
N ASP A 63 -15.59 3.12 15.14
CA ASP A 63 -15.13 2.64 16.45
C ASP A 63 -16.25 1.93 17.22
N ASP A 64 -17.48 2.45 17.17
CA ASP A 64 -18.64 1.84 17.81
C ASP A 64 -18.96 0.49 17.15
N GLU A 65 -18.97 0.42 15.81
CA GLU A 65 -19.16 -0.82 15.05
C GLU A 65 -18.05 -1.84 15.35
N TYR A 66 -16.80 -1.40 15.43
CA TYR A 66 -15.66 -2.24 15.82
C TYR A 66 -15.86 -2.82 17.22
N ARG A 67 -16.16 -1.98 18.23
CA ARG A 67 -16.34 -2.43 19.62
C ARG A 67 -17.52 -3.38 19.80
N ASP A 68 -18.61 -3.15 19.09
CA ASP A 68 -19.77 -4.03 19.14
C ASP A 68 -19.54 -5.36 18.44
N ALA A 69 -18.73 -5.36 17.39
CA ALA A 69 -18.24 -6.58 16.77
C ALA A 69 -17.27 -7.32 17.71
N GLU A 70 -16.35 -6.62 18.37
CA GLU A 70 -15.36 -7.18 19.31
C GLU A 70 -15.98 -7.99 20.45
N LYS A 71 -17.07 -7.48 21.05
CA LYS A 71 -17.81 -8.20 22.09
C LYS A 71 -18.35 -9.56 21.63
N LYS A 72 -18.56 -9.74 20.32
CA LYS A 72 -19.11 -10.95 19.70
C LYS A 72 -18.03 -11.88 19.12
N TRP A 73 -16.74 -11.51 19.21
CA TRP A 73 -15.62 -12.15 18.50
C TRP A 73 -14.98 -13.37 19.16
N LYS A 74 -15.57 -13.96 20.20
CA LYS A 74 -14.98 -15.14 20.86
C LYS A 74 -14.67 -16.31 19.90
N ASN A 75 -15.25 -16.33 18.69
CA ASN A 75 -14.97 -17.27 17.58
C ASN A 75 -14.91 -16.57 16.21
N ASN A 76 -14.17 -15.48 16.05
CA ASN A 76 -14.10 -14.76 14.75
C ASN A 76 -13.17 -15.47 13.74
N GLU A 77 -13.75 -16.11 12.73
CA GLU A 77 -13.02 -16.80 11.65
C GLU A 77 -12.01 -15.90 10.92
N LEU A 78 -12.26 -14.59 10.80
CA LEU A 78 -11.33 -13.66 10.15
C LEU A 78 -10.05 -13.47 10.97
N LEU A 79 -10.17 -13.43 12.30
CA LEU A 79 -8.99 -13.35 13.19
C LEU A 79 -8.19 -14.65 13.15
N GLU A 80 -8.85 -15.80 13.09
CA GLU A 80 -8.17 -17.09 12.92
C GLU A 80 -7.48 -17.20 11.55
N GLN A 81 -8.09 -16.67 10.49
CA GLN A 81 -7.45 -16.58 9.17
C GLN A 81 -6.20 -15.68 9.20
N ARG A 82 -6.29 -14.51 9.85
CA ARG A 82 -5.14 -13.61 10.01
C ARG A 82 -4.02 -14.26 10.84
N LYS A 83 -4.36 -14.93 11.94
CA LYS A 83 -3.43 -15.69 12.76
C LYS A 83 -2.73 -16.79 11.95
N LYS A 84 -3.48 -17.52 11.13
CA LYS A 84 -2.93 -18.53 10.22
C LYS A 84 -1.97 -17.91 9.20
N LEU A 85 -2.32 -16.75 8.61
CA LEU A 85 -1.42 -16.02 7.71
C LEU A 85 -0.10 -15.67 8.41
N SER A 86 -0.16 -15.16 9.64
CA SER A 86 1.05 -14.84 10.42
C SER A 86 1.96 -16.06 10.58
N SER A 87 1.40 -17.23 10.95
CA SER A 87 2.20 -18.46 11.07
C SER A 87 2.83 -18.89 9.74
N MET A 88 2.11 -18.79 8.63
CA MET A 88 2.63 -19.18 7.31
C MET A 88 3.79 -18.29 6.83
N VAL A 89 3.76 -16.99 7.16
CA VAL A 89 4.84 -16.05 6.81
C VAL A 89 6.12 -16.36 7.59
N HIS A 90 6.01 -16.81 8.84
CA HIS A 90 7.18 -17.21 9.64
C HIS A 90 7.80 -18.54 9.16
N ASP A 91 7.00 -19.43 8.57
CA ASP A 91 7.46 -20.74 8.08
C ASP A 91 8.01 -20.73 6.64
N TYR A 92 7.69 -19.71 5.84
CA TYR A 92 8.20 -19.60 4.46
C TYR A 92 9.63 -19.05 4.45
N GLY A 93 10.60 -19.96 4.30
CA GLY A 93 12.03 -19.66 4.25
C GLY A 93 12.41 -18.54 3.28
N ILE A 94 13.12 -17.55 3.81
CA ILE A 94 13.52 -16.28 3.19
C ILE A 94 14.43 -16.49 1.96
N ASP A 95 15.21 -17.58 1.93
CA ASP A 95 16.33 -17.76 0.98
C ASP A 95 15.93 -17.91 -0.50
N LYS A 96 14.72 -18.40 -0.82
CA LYS A 96 14.23 -18.48 -2.22
C LYS A 96 13.58 -17.18 -2.71
N THR A 97 13.29 -16.26 -1.80
CA THR A 97 12.58 -15.02 -2.14
C THR A 97 13.51 -13.92 -2.61
N ASP A 98 14.81 -13.99 -2.30
CA ASP A 98 15.71 -12.85 -2.55
C ASP A 98 16.06 -12.69 -4.04
N GLU A 99 16.37 -13.78 -4.76
CA GLU A 99 16.55 -13.71 -6.22
C GLU A 99 15.26 -13.29 -6.93
N PHE A 100 14.10 -13.80 -6.46
CA PHE A 100 12.80 -13.40 -6.99
C PHE A 100 12.52 -11.91 -6.76
N LYS A 101 12.74 -11.41 -5.54
CA LYS A 101 12.59 -9.99 -5.17
C LYS A 101 13.48 -9.10 -6.03
N GLN A 102 14.76 -9.47 -6.21
CA GLN A 102 15.68 -8.71 -7.06
C GLN A 102 15.20 -8.65 -8.52
N LYS A 103 14.72 -9.77 -9.06
CA LYS A 103 14.20 -9.80 -10.45
C LYS A 103 12.90 -9.03 -10.61
N ILE A 104 11.99 -9.09 -9.63
CA ILE A 104 10.78 -8.27 -9.61
C ILE A 104 11.13 -6.78 -9.50
N ALA A 105 12.08 -6.39 -8.64
CA ALA A 105 12.51 -5.01 -8.49
C ALA A 105 13.10 -4.46 -9.80
N ALA A 106 13.97 -5.23 -10.46
CA ALA A 106 14.52 -4.87 -11.77
C ALA A 106 13.42 -4.73 -12.84
N LEU A 107 12.41 -5.60 -12.78
CA LEU A 107 11.27 -5.57 -13.69
C LEU A 107 10.40 -4.32 -13.46
N HIS A 108 10.13 -3.95 -12.22
CA HIS A 108 9.42 -2.72 -11.88
C HIS A 108 10.21 -1.47 -12.28
N HIS A 109 11.53 -1.46 -12.08
CA HIS A 109 12.37 -0.36 -12.51
C HIS A 109 12.30 -0.14 -14.03
N ALA A 110 12.40 -1.22 -14.82
CA ALA A 110 12.26 -1.12 -16.28
C ALA A 110 10.84 -0.72 -16.71
N GLN A 111 9.80 -1.18 -15.99
CA GLN A 111 8.42 -0.73 -16.22
C GLN A 111 8.29 0.78 -15.99
N ASP A 112 8.81 1.28 -14.87
CA ASP A 112 8.69 2.68 -14.48
C ASP A 112 9.46 3.61 -15.44
N GLN A 113 10.57 3.14 -16.02
CA GLN A 113 11.27 3.83 -17.12
C GLN A 113 10.39 3.99 -18.38
N GLU A 114 9.70 2.94 -18.81
CA GLU A 114 8.80 3.04 -19.98
C GLU A 114 7.57 3.92 -19.68
N LEU A 115 7.04 3.85 -18.45
CA LEU A 115 5.89 4.66 -18.05
C LEU A 115 6.25 6.15 -17.96
N ILE A 116 7.44 6.51 -17.49
CA ILE A 116 7.87 7.90 -17.43
C ILE A 116 8.06 8.48 -18.84
N GLU A 117 8.59 7.72 -19.80
CA GLU A 117 8.72 8.15 -21.19
C GLU A 117 7.35 8.51 -21.80
N ILE A 118 6.34 7.67 -21.58
CA ILE A 118 4.96 7.95 -22.02
C ILE A 118 4.43 9.22 -21.35
N ALA A 119 4.64 9.37 -20.04
CA ALA A 119 4.17 10.54 -19.31
C ALA A 119 4.84 11.84 -19.79
N LEU A 120 6.10 11.78 -20.24
CA LEU A 120 6.82 12.91 -20.83
C LEU A 120 6.32 13.27 -22.24
N ASN A 121 5.88 12.28 -23.03
CA ASN A 121 5.29 12.51 -24.35
C ASN A 121 3.87 13.09 -24.30
N HIS A 122 3.17 12.88 -23.18
CA HIS A 122 1.79 13.35 -22.96
C HIS A 122 1.67 14.26 -21.73
N PRO A 123 2.41 15.39 -21.62
CA PRO A 123 2.63 16.09 -20.35
C PRO A 123 1.38 16.76 -19.77
N ASN A 124 0.40 17.06 -20.62
CA ASN A 124 -0.85 17.74 -20.25
C ASN A 124 -1.93 16.79 -19.73
N GLU A 125 -1.77 15.48 -19.95
CA GLU A 125 -2.75 14.51 -19.49
C GLU A 125 -2.69 14.35 -17.97
N LYS A 126 -3.88 14.12 -17.38
CA LYS A 126 -4.01 13.89 -15.94
C LYS A 126 -3.18 12.69 -15.49
N ILE A 127 -3.30 11.57 -16.21
CA ILE A 127 -2.60 10.33 -15.85
C ILE A 127 -1.08 10.50 -15.91
N SER A 128 -0.56 11.30 -16.84
CA SER A 128 0.88 11.57 -16.96
C SER A 128 1.46 12.33 -15.76
N ARG A 129 0.69 13.19 -15.10
CA ARG A 129 1.11 13.81 -13.82
C ARG A 129 1.13 12.78 -12.69
N GLU A 130 0.10 11.95 -12.61
CA GLU A 130 0.00 10.90 -11.58
C GLU A 130 1.13 9.87 -11.72
N VAL A 131 1.48 9.47 -12.95
CA VAL A 131 2.60 8.57 -13.25
C VAL A 131 3.94 9.21 -12.89
N ARG A 132 4.17 10.48 -13.23
CA ARG A 132 5.38 11.22 -12.83
C ARG A 132 5.55 11.24 -11.32
N ASP A 133 4.51 11.65 -10.59
CA ASP A 133 4.55 11.72 -9.13
C ASP A 133 4.82 10.34 -8.51
N MET A 134 4.22 9.28 -9.08
CA MET A 134 4.42 7.90 -8.63
C MET A 134 5.86 7.41 -8.86
N VAL A 135 6.42 7.62 -10.06
CA VAL A 135 7.77 7.13 -10.44
C VAL A 135 8.88 7.91 -9.74
N PHE A 136 8.74 9.23 -9.61
CA PHE A 136 9.75 10.05 -8.93
C PHE A 136 9.66 10.02 -7.40
N PHE A 137 8.63 9.37 -6.84
CA PHE A 137 8.59 9.10 -5.42
C PHE A 137 9.56 7.96 -5.08
N CYS A 138 10.78 8.34 -4.69
CA CYS A 138 11.83 7.44 -4.25
C CYS A 138 12.10 7.70 -2.75
N PRO A 139 11.53 6.90 -1.83
CA PRO A 139 11.85 7.00 -0.41
C PRO A 139 13.34 6.73 -0.20
N ASN A 140 13.99 7.47 0.69
CA ASN A 140 15.35 7.12 1.09
C ASN A 140 15.34 5.86 1.98
N LYS A 141 16.52 5.25 2.19
CA LYS A 141 16.67 4.01 2.96
C LYS A 141 15.96 4.03 4.32
N GLN A 142 16.00 5.13 5.07
CA GLN A 142 15.32 5.21 6.37
C GLN A 142 13.79 5.21 6.20
N GLU A 143 13.29 5.89 5.17
CA GLU A 143 11.87 5.92 4.85
C GLU A 143 11.38 4.54 4.40
N GLU A 144 12.16 3.84 3.57
CA GLU A 144 11.89 2.45 3.17
C GLU A 144 11.82 1.51 4.38
N GLU A 145 12.83 1.52 5.24
CA GLU A 145 12.85 0.70 6.48
C GLU A 145 11.64 1.01 7.38
N SER A 146 11.21 2.27 7.43
CA SER A 146 10.05 2.70 8.22
C SER A 146 8.73 2.22 7.63
N ILE A 147 8.58 2.31 6.30
CA ILE A 147 7.41 1.80 5.58
C ILE A 147 7.33 0.28 5.72
N GLU A 148 8.46 -0.41 5.53
CA GLU A 148 8.56 -1.87 5.67
C GLU A 148 8.22 -2.30 7.10
N PHE A 149 8.72 -1.60 8.12
CA PHE A 149 8.37 -1.87 9.51
C PHE A 149 6.85 -1.82 9.73
N ILE A 150 6.18 -0.74 9.30
CA ILE A 150 4.72 -0.59 9.43
C ILE A 150 3.99 -1.67 8.64
N HIS A 151 4.47 -2.00 7.43
CA HIS A 151 3.88 -3.04 6.62
C HIS A 151 3.98 -4.42 7.30
N ASN A 152 5.13 -4.74 7.87
CA ASN A 152 5.38 -6.02 8.54
C ASN A 152 4.49 -6.24 9.76
N LEU A 153 3.99 -5.18 10.41
CA LEU A 153 2.98 -5.31 11.47
C LEU A 153 1.69 -5.97 10.96
N SER A 154 1.33 -5.77 9.69
CA SER A 154 0.14 -6.36 9.08
C SER A 154 0.25 -7.87 8.86
N LEU A 155 1.48 -8.38 8.79
CA LEU A 155 1.80 -9.80 8.66
C LEU A 155 1.83 -10.51 10.02
N LYS A 156 1.74 -9.76 11.12
CA LYS A 156 1.80 -10.29 12.48
C LYS A 156 0.42 -10.36 13.12
N PHE A 157 0.29 -11.25 14.10
CA PHE A 157 -0.87 -11.38 14.96
C PHE A 157 -0.53 -10.94 16.40
N LYS A 158 -1.56 -10.66 17.20
CA LYS A 158 -1.39 -10.25 18.60
C LYS A 158 -0.61 -11.31 19.36
N GLY A 159 0.51 -10.91 19.97
CA GLY A 159 1.45 -11.80 20.66
C GLY A 159 2.76 -12.03 19.91
N ASP A 160 2.79 -11.77 18.60
CA ASP A 160 3.97 -12.01 17.74
C ASP A 160 4.98 -10.84 17.78
N GLY A 161 4.65 -9.74 18.47
CA GLY A 161 5.55 -8.61 18.64
C GLY A 161 6.72 -8.95 19.58
N VAL A 162 7.93 -8.48 19.23
CA VAL A 162 9.14 -8.70 20.03
C VAL A 162 9.11 -7.87 21.32
N THR A 163 8.44 -6.73 21.28
CA THR A 163 8.33 -5.79 22.40
C THR A 163 6.86 -5.52 22.79
N PRO A 164 6.59 -5.03 24.01
CA PRO A 164 5.25 -4.60 24.39
C PRO A 164 4.69 -3.51 23.47
N ILE A 165 5.52 -2.56 23.05
CA ILE A 165 5.09 -1.50 22.12
C ILE A 165 4.74 -2.09 20.75
N GLU A 166 5.54 -3.01 20.22
CA GLU A 166 5.23 -3.65 18.94
C GLU A 166 3.92 -4.42 18.98
N ASN A 167 3.65 -5.16 20.07
CA ASN A 167 2.34 -5.81 20.26
C ASN A 167 1.18 -4.81 20.31
N LYS A 168 1.39 -3.62 20.89
CA LYS A 168 0.40 -2.54 20.87
C LYS A 168 0.15 -2.02 19.45
N LEU A 169 1.22 -1.85 18.66
CA LEU A 169 1.11 -1.43 17.25
C LEU A 169 0.42 -2.49 16.38
N ILE A 170 0.70 -3.78 16.59
CA ILE A 170 0.01 -4.90 15.92
C ILE A 170 -1.49 -4.91 16.26
N GLN A 171 -1.85 -4.63 17.52
CA GLN A 171 -3.25 -4.52 17.92
C GLN A 171 -3.96 -3.39 17.16
N ILE A 172 -3.33 -2.21 17.08
CA ILE A 172 -3.86 -1.06 16.31
C ILE A 172 -4.00 -1.46 14.84
N ASP A 173 -3.00 -2.08 14.22
CA ASP A 173 -3.11 -2.50 12.82
C ASP A 173 -4.25 -3.52 12.59
N THR A 174 -4.42 -4.47 13.52
CA THR A 174 -5.52 -5.45 13.46
C THR A 174 -6.89 -4.79 13.56
N GLU A 175 -7.04 -3.80 14.43
CA GLU A 175 -8.26 -3.02 14.55
C GLU A 175 -8.60 -2.30 13.24
N PHE A 176 -7.64 -1.57 12.67
CA PHE A 176 -7.87 -0.82 11.44
C PHE A 176 -8.03 -1.69 10.20
N TRP A 177 -7.44 -2.88 10.18
CA TRP A 177 -7.72 -3.89 9.16
C TRP A 177 -9.19 -4.32 9.17
N LEU A 178 -9.76 -4.62 10.34
CA LEU A 178 -11.18 -4.98 10.46
C LEU A 178 -12.11 -3.83 10.07
N LYS A 179 -11.80 -2.59 10.49
CA LYS A 179 -12.55 -1.40 10.06
C LYS A 179 -12.51 -1.22 8.54
N SER A 180 -11.34 -1.46 7.93
CA SER A 180 -11.17 -1.37 6.47
C SER A 180 -11.95 -2.46 5.73
N LEU A 181 -11.98 -3.69 6.25
CA LEU A 181 -12.79 -4.77 5.69
C LEU A 181 -14.29 -4.45 5.68
N SER A 182 -14.80 -3.80 6.73
CA SER A 182 -16.21 -3.35 6.76
C SER A 182 -16.50 -2.34 5.64
N LEU A 183 -15.57 -1.42 5.35
CA LEU A 183 -15.70 -0.50 4.20
C LEU A 183 -15.67 -1.24 2.87
N GLU A 184 -14.76 -2.20 2.71
CA GLU A 184 -14.63 -3.00 1.49
C GLU A 184 -15.90 -3.81 1.22
N ILE A 185 -16.49 -4.43 2.24
CA ILE A 185 -17.77 -5.14 2.14
C ILE A 185 -18.90 -4.18 1.74
N ALA A 186 -18.95 -2.98 2.34
CA ALA A 186 -19.96 -1.99 1.99
C ALA A 186 -19.83 -1.52 0.53
N ASN A 187 -18.61 -1.28 0.05
CA ASN A 187 -18.33 -0.92 -1.35
C ASN A 187 -18.71 -2.06 -2.30
N ALA A 188 -18.33 -3.31 -1.98
CA ALA A 188 -18.66 -4.49 -2.78
C ALA A 188 -20.17 -4.77 -2.85
N GLN A 189 -20.93 -4.35 -1.83
CA GLN A 189 -22.39 -4.42 -1.79
C GLN A 189 -23.07 -3.19 -2.44
N SER A 190 -22.30 -2.31 -3.09
CA SER A 190 -22.78 -1.05 -3.70
C SER A 190 -23.54 -0.14 -2.73
N LYS A 191 -23.22 -0.22 -1.42
CA LYS A 191 -23.80 0.64 -0.37
C LYS A 191 -23.04 1.96 -0.21
N MET A 192 -21.97 2.14 -0.97
CA MET A 192 -21.07 3.29 -0.94
C MET A 192 -20.53 3.52 -2.35
N ASP A 193 -20.41 4.77 -2.78
CA ASP A 193 -19.72 5.09 -4.04
C ASP A 193 -18.20 5.01 -3.87
N GLU A 194 -17.50 4.77 -4.99
CA GLU A 194 -16.05 4.57 -4.99
C GLU A 194 -15.27 5.78 -4.47
N GLY A 195 -15.76 7.01 -4.70
CA GLY A 195 -15.11 8.24 -4.22
C GLY A 195 -15.17 8.34 -2.69
N THR A 196 -16.35 8.12 -2.12
CA THR A 196 -16.54 8.05 -0.66
C THR A 196 -15.74 6.91 -0.04
N PHE A 197 -15.71 5.74 -0.68
CA PHE A 197 -14.91 4.60 -0.24
C PHE A 197 -13.42 4.96 -0.17
N GLN A 198 -12.85 5.52 -1.25
CA GLN A 198 -11.44 5.92 -1.30
C GLN A 198 -11.09 6.93 -0.20
N LYS A 199 -11.93 7.97 -0.01
CA LYS A 199 -11.70 8.99 1.03
C LYS A 199 -11.76 8.37 2.44
N ARG A 200 -12.78 7.57 2.75
CA ARG A 200 -12.93 6.94 4.07
C ARG A 200 -11.85 5.90 4.36
N TYR A 201 -11.42 5.15 3.36
CA TYR A 201 -10.31 4.22 3.50
C TYR A 201 -9.01 4.96 3.84
N LEU A 202 -8.73 6.06 3.15
CA LEU A 202 -7.56 6.91 3.45
C LEU A 202 -7.64 7.51 4.85
N VAL A 203 -8.82 7.95 5.29
CA VAL A 203 -9.05 8.44 6.66
C VAL A 203 -8.72 7.38 7.70
N LEU A 204 -9.13 6.11 7.48
CA LEU A 204 -8.77 5.01 8.38
C LEU A 204 -7.25 4.80 8.44
N GLN A 205 -6.54 4.91 7.31
CA GLN A 205 -5.08 4.80 7.31
C GLN A 205 -4.40 5.96 8.05
N ILE A 206 -4.87 7.19 7.88
CA ILE A 206 -4.36 8.37 8.60
C ILE A 206 -4.58 8.22 10.10
N GLU A 207 -5.79 7.84 10.52
CA GLU A 207 -6.13 7.62 11.93
C GLU A 207 -5.29 6.47 12.53
N LYS A 208 -5.09 5.37 11.79
CA LYS A 208 -4.23 4.25 12.20
C LYS A 208 -2.83 4.74 12.58
N ILE A 209 -2.21 5.51 11.69
CA ILE A 209 -0.83 5.99 11.89
C ILE A 209 -0.75 7.04 13.00
N LYS A 210 -1.77 7.89 13.15
CA LYS A 210 -1.87 8.79 14.29
C LYS A 210 -1.93 8.02 15.61
N GLN A 211 -2.78 7.00 15.73
CA GLN A 211 -2.88 6.19 16.95
C GLN A 211 -1.60 5.41 17.24
N MET A 212 -0.91 4.90 16.20
CA MET A 212 0.42 4.30 16.35
C MET A 212 1.43 5.32 16.91
N LYS A 213 1.42 6.55 16.38
CA LYS A 213 2.30 7.63 16.86
C LYS A 213 2.03 7.99 18.31
N GLU A 214 0.75 8.12 18.67
CA GLU A 214 0.32 8.38 20.06
C GLU A 214 0.77 7.25 21.01
N ALA A 215 0.65 5.99 20.59
CA ALA A 215 1.13 4.84 21.37
C ALA A 215 2.65 4.87 21.61
N CYS A 216 3.42 5.52 20.72
CA CYS A 216 4.87 5.66 20.83
C CYS A 216 5.35 6.90 21.63
N GLN A 217 4.44 7.67 22.26
CA GLN A 217 4.82 8.89 22.98
C GLN A 217 5.40 8.67 24.39
N GLY A 218 5.39 7.43 24.92
CA GLY A 218 5.89 7.15 26.27
C GLY A 218 7.42 7.13 26.40
N ASP A 219 7.94 7.49 27.57
CA ASP A 219 9.38 7.58 27.87
C ASP A 219 10.14 6.24 27.82
N LEU A 220 9.42 5.12 27.91
CA LEU A 220 9.97 3.75 27.88
C LEU A 220 9.84 3.06 26.51
N VAL A 221 9.46 3.82 25.48
CA VAL A 221 9.31 3.28 24.12
C VAL A 221 10.67 3.16 23.44
N ASP A 222 10.90 2.04 22.76
CA ASP A 222 12.07 1.82 21.92
C ASP A 222 12.24 2.98 20.90
N VAL A 223 13.39 3.65 20.95
CA VAL A 223 13.73 4.82 20.12
C VAL A 223 13.66 4.48 18.63
N LYS A 224 14.05 3.25 18.24
CA LYS A 224 14.00 2.79 16.85
C LYS A 224 12.56 2.64 16.38
N VAL A 225 11.70 2.02 17.19
CA VAL A 225 10.26 1.86 16.87
C VAL A 225 9.59 3.22 16.75
N LYS A 226 9.85 4.13 17.70
CA LYS A 226 9.34 5.50 17.65
C LYS A 226 9.75 6.22 16.36
N ARG A 227 11.05 6.15 16.00
CA ARG A 227 11.57 6.75 14.77
C ARG A 227 10.91 6.20 13.51
N PHE A 228 10.66 4.89 13.44
CA PHE A 228 9.96 4.29 12.30
C PHE A 228 8.53 4.80 12.18
N VAL A 229 7.78 4.84 13.29
CA VAL A 229 6.40 5.35 13.28
C VAL A 229 6.36 6.84 12.91
N ASP A 230 7.27 7.65 13.45
CA ASP A 230 7.36 9.08 13.13
C ASP A 230 7.68 9.31 11.65
N THR A 231 8.68 8.60 11.11
CA THR A 231 9.06 8.69 9.69
C THR A 231 7.94 8.21 8.78
N ALA A 232 7.29 7.08 9.11
CA ALA A 232 6.17 6.57 8.33
C ALA A 232 4.98 7.56 8.31
N SER A 233 4.73 8.28 9.42
CA SER A 233 3.65 9.27 9.49
C SER A 233 3.78 10.43 8.51
N THR A 234 5.00 10.78 8.10
CA THR A 234 5.25 11.84 7.13
C THR A 234 5.24 11.34 5.69
N VAL A 235 5.63 10.08 5.47
CA VAL A 235 5.86 9.53 4.13
C VAL A 235 4.65 8.76 3.58
N LEU A 236 3.88 8.08 4.44
CA LEU A 236 2.75 7.24 4.02
C LEU A 236 1.69 7.95 3.16
N PRO A 237 1.35 9.24 3.35
CA PRO A 237 0.45 9.93 2.42
C PRO A 237 0.93 9.87 0.97
N LYS A 238 2.24 10.06 0.72
CA LYS A 238 2.83 9.97 -0.61
C LYS A 238 2.80 8.53 -1.14
N VAL A 239 3.07 7.55 -0.27
CA VAL A 239 2.94 6.12 -0.60
C VAL A 239 1.51 5.79 -1.05
N TYR A 240 0.48 6.32 -0.37
CA TYR A 240 -0.91 6.10 -0.76
C TYR A 240 -1.26 6.76 -2.10
N ALA A 241 -0.68 7.92 -2.41
CA ALA A 241 -0.83 8.56 -3.72
C ALA A 241 -0.29 7.64 -4.82
N SER A 242 0.97 7.22 -4.67
CA SER A 242 1.66 6.34 -5.62
C SER A 242 0.95 5.00 -5.78
N ALA A 243 0.51 4.38 -4.68
CA ALA A 243 -0.23 3.12 -4.69
C ALA A 243 -1.60 3.25 -5.40
N SER A 244 -2.28 4.40 -5.27
CA SER A 244 -3.55 4.64 -5.99
C SER A 244 -3.33 4.71 -7.51
N THR A 245 -2.29 5.41 -7.95
CA THR A 245 -1.88 5.47 -9.35
C THR A 245 -1.52 4.08 -9.87
N ARG A 246 -0.67 3.33 -9.14
CA ARG A 246 -0.30 1.96 -9.50
C ARG A 246 -1.52 1.05 -9.62
N LYS A 247 -2.49 1.14 -8.70
CA LYS A 247 -3.75 0.37 -8.76
C LYS A 247 -4.56 0.70 -10.02
N HIS A 248 -4.62 1.97 -10.42
CA HIS A 248 -5.28 2.38 -11.65
C HIS A 248 -4.57 1.82 -12.90
N LEU A 249 -3.23 1.94 -12.97
CA LEU A 249 -2.43 1.35 -14.03
C LEU A 249 -2.63 -0.18 -14.14
N MET A 250 -2.66 -0.87 -12.99
CA MET A 250 -2.94 -2.31 -12.94
C MET A 250 -4.35 -2.65 -13.44
N ALA A 251 -5.34 -1.80 -13.16
CA ALA A 251 -6.69 -1.97 -13.66
C ALA A 251 -6.77 -1.74 -15.18
N LEU A 252 -6.01 -0.78 -15.73
CA LEU A 252 -5.85 -0.59 -17.18
C LEU A 252 -5.21 -1.83 -17.83
N GLY A 253 -4.07 -2.29 -17.30
CA GLY A 253 -3.36 -3.46 -17.82
C GLY A 253 -4.18 -4.75 -17.79
N LYS A 254 -5.02 -4.93 -16.76
CA LYS A 254 -5.94 -6.07 -16.65
C LYS A 254 -7.25 -5.90 -17.44
N GLY A 255 -7.40 -4.83 -18.21
CA GLY A 255 -8.60 -4.54 -19.00
C GLY A 255 -9.86 -4.26 -18.16
N LYS A 256 -9.72 -3.98 -16.86
CA LYS A 256 -10.85 -3.63 -15.97
C LYS A 256 -11.34 -2.20 -16.18
N ILE A 257 -10.48 -1.34 -16.73
CA ILE A 257 -10.78 0.03 -17.12
C ILE A 257 -10.46 0.15 -18.61
N THR A 258 -11.40 0.72 -19.37
CA THR A 258 -11.18 1.05 -20.78
C THR A 258 -10.41 2.37 -20.87
N PRO A 259 -9.26 2.41 -21.57
CA PRO A 259 -8.50 3.65 -21.73
C PRO A 259 -9.31 4.69 -22.52
N GLN A 260 -9.32 5.92 -22.01
CA GLN A 260 -10.07 7.06 -22.55
C GLN A 260 -9.17 8.04 -23.30
N THR A 261 -7.85 8.01 -23.06
CA THR A 261 -6.89 8.95 -23.65
C THR A 261 -5.77 8.25 -24.43
N PRO A 262 -5.04 8.96 -25.31
CA PRO A 262 -3.83 8.44 -25.95
C PRO A 262 -2.79 7.92 -24.94
N ALA A 263 -2.48 8.68 -23.89
CA ALA A 263 -1.51 8.22 -22.89
C ALA A 263 -2.01 6.95 -22.17
N GLU A 264 -3.29 6.87 -21.79
CA GLU A 264 -3.83 5.67 -21.14
C GLU A 264 -3.73 4.41 -22.02
N LYS A 265 -3.83 4.54 -23.35
CA LYS A 265 -3.63 3.42 -24.29
C LYS A 265 -2.17 2.96 -24.32
N GLU A 266 -1.23 3.89 -24.37
CA GLU A 266 0.21 3.56 -24.33
C GLU A 266 0.61 2.96 -22.98
N LEU A 267 0.14 3.56 -21.88
CA LEU A 267 0.35 3.04 -20.53
C LEU A 267 -0.23 1.63 -20.39
N GLN A 268 -1.45 1.39 -20.89
CA GLN A 268 -2.06 0.05 -20.88
C GLN A 268 -1.16 -0.99 -21.57
N ALA A 269 -0.59 -0.67 -22.74
CA ALA A 269 0.29 -1.58 -23.46
C ALA A 269 1.54 -1.95 -22.65
N VAL A 270 2.16 -0.98 -21.99
CA VAL A 270 3.28 -1.22 -21.06
C VAL A 270 2.82 -2.09 -19.89
N MET A 271 1.68 -1.79 -19.27
CA MET A 271 1.18 -2.58 -18.14
C MET A 271 0.90 -4.04 -18.53
N ILE A 272 0.32 -4.31 -19.70
CA ILE A 272 0.10 -5.68 -20.21
C ILE A 272 1.45 -6.41 -20.35
N LYS A 273 2.40 -5.80 -21.07
CA LYS A 273 3.75 -6.37 -21.30
C LYS A 273 4.44 -6.77 -20.00
N TYR A 274 4.33 -5.97 -18.95
CA TYR A 274 5.01 -6.24 -17.68
C TYR A 274 4.24 -7.20 -16.78
N LEU A 275 2.91 -7.18 -16.79
CA LEU A 275 2.09 -8.20 -16.12
C LEU A 275 2.39 -9.62 -16.63
N GLU A 276 2.56 -9.79 -17.94
CA GLU A 276 2.95 -11.08 -18.54
C GLU A 276 4.34 -11.53 -18.06
N LYS A 277 5.30 -10.60 -17.96
CA LYS A 277 6.65 -10.90 -17.44
C LYS A 277 6.63 -11.25 -15.95
N GLU A 278 5.84 -10.54 -15.15
CA GLU A 278 5.65 -10.82 -13.72
C GLU A 278 5.03 -12.21 -13.51
N GLU A 279 4.03 -12.58 -14.31
CA GLU A 279 3.40 -13.89 -14.26
C GLU A 279 4.39 -15.01 -14.64
N ALA A 280 5.14 -14.83 -15.73
CA ALA A 280 6.16 -15.80 -16.14
C ALA A 280 7.25 -15.98 -15.08
N LEU A 281 7.69 -14.88 -14.44
CA LEU A 281 8.65 -14.93 -13.34
C LEU A 281 8.07 -15.63 -12.11
N THR A 282 6.82 -15.34 -11.76
CA THR A 282 6.11 -15.99 -10.64
C THR A 282 6.00 -17.49 -10.87
N GLN A 283 5.58 -17.93 -12.07
CA GLN A 283 5.49 -19.35 -12.43
C GLN A 283 6.84 -20.06 -12.38
N LYS A 284 7.94 -19.37 -12.72
CA LYS A 284 9.30 -19.92 -12.66
C LYS A 284 9.77 -20.21 -11.23
N PHE A 285 9.49 -19.28 -10.29
CA PHE A 285 9.94 -19.41 -8.90
C PHE A 285 8.95 -20.17 -8.02
N PHE A 286 7.67 -20.14 -8.38
CA PHE A 286 6.56 -20.76 -7.66
C PHE A 286 5.68 -21.56 -8.64
N PRO A 287 6.22 -22.64 -9.25
CA PRO A 287 5.44 -23.47 -10.15
C PRO A 287 4.24 -24.04 -9.40
N ALA A 288 3.07 -24.02 -10.04
CA ALA A 288 1.89 -24.69 -9.49
C ALA A 288 2.24 -26.17 -9.31
N ASN A 289 2.16 -26.69 -8.07
CA ASN A 289 2.32 -28.12 -7.85
C ASN A 289 1.29 -28.85 -8.72
N PRO A 290 1.71 -29.81 -9.56
CA PRO A 290 0.75 -30.66 -10.26
C PRO A 290 -0.05 -31.41 -9.20
N SER A 291 -1.33 -31.09 -9.13
CA SER A 291 -2.34 -31.78 -8.32
C SER A 291 -2.66 -33.16 -8.87
#